data_AF-A0A535VUF1-F1
#
_entry.id   AF-A0A535VUF1-F1
#
_cell.length_a   1.000
_cell.length_b   1.000
_cell.length_c   1.000
_cell.angle_alpha   90.00
_cell.angle_beta   90.00
_cell.angle_gamma   90.00
#
_symmetry.space_group_name_H-M   'P 1'
#
loop_
_entity.id
_entity.type
_entity.pdbx_description
1 polymer ?
#
loop_
_entity_poly.entity_id
_entity_poly.type
_entity_poly.pdbx_seq_one_letter_code
_entity_poly.pdbx_strand_id
1 'polypeptide(L)' 'MEAKGHVVDNARAAVVGLETAFAEGALNHTPVLDAMLADLMVALEQEEGQKLGGKSAEAARFILRAMSRELDNA' A
#
# COMPACT_ATOMS: atom_id res chain seq x y z
N MET A 1 6.91 9.33 16.47
CA MET A 1 7.49 10.19 15.41
C MET A 1 6.72 9.90 14.14
N GLU A 2 5.68 10.68 13.81
CA GLU A 2 5.08 10.65 12.48
C GLU A 2 6.05 11.38 11.54
N ALA A 3 6.72 10.63 10.67
CA ALA A 3 7.57 11.25 9.66
C ALA A 3 6.68 12.13 8.77
N LYS A 4 6.86 13.46 8.87
CA LYS A 4 6.14 14.48 8.09
C LYS A 4 6.51 14.50 6.59
N GLY A 5 7.17 13.46 6.09
CA GLY A 5 7.61 13.33 4.71
C GLY A 5 7.01 12.09 4.06
N HIS A 6 6.30 12.31 2.96
CA HIS A 6 5.96 11.34 1.91
C HIS A 6 5.12 10.13 2.31
N VAL A 7 3.81 10.35 2.40
CA VAL A 7 2.76 9.31 2.41
C VAL A 7 3.01 8.21 1.38
N VAL A 8 3.47 8.61 0.20
CA VAL A 8 3.82 7.72 -0.91
C VAL A 8 5.02 6.83 -0.57
N ASP A 9 6.07 7.38 0.04
CA ASP A 9 7.25 6.60 0.41
C ASP A 9 6.90 5.57 1.50
N ASN A 10 6.08 5.97 2.47
CA ASN A 10 5.55 5.05 3.47
C ASN A 10 4.69 3.95 2.84
N ALA A 11 3.89 4.29 1.84
CA ALA A 11 3.08 3.32 1.12
C ALA A 11 3.92 2.37 0.27
N ARG A 12 5.00 2.84 -0.37
CA ARG A 12 5.96 2.00 -1.08
C ARG A 12 6.68 1.04 -0.13
N ALA A 13 7.10 1.51 1.05
CA ALA A 13 7.68 0.67 2.07
C ALA A 13 6.69 -0.40 2.56
N ALA A 14 5.40 -0.04 2.71
CA ALA A 14 4.36 -0.98 3.09
C ALA A 14 4.13 -2.06 2.02
N VAL A 15 4.14 -1.71 0.72
CA VAL A 15 4.06 -2.68 -0.38
C VAL A 15 5.20 -3.70 -0.28
N VAL A 16 6.44 -3.25 -0.12
CA VAL A 16 7.59 -4.15 0.01
C VAL A 16 7.44 -5.09 1.22
N GLY A 17 6.95 -4.57 2.35
CA GLY A 17 6.69 -5.37 3.54
C GLY A 17 5.63 -6.45 3.32
N LEU A 18 4.53 -6.09 2.63
CA LEU A 18 3.44 -7.01 2.29
C LEU A 18 3.92 -8.11 1.33
N GLU A 19 4.63 -7.73 0.26
CA GLU A 19 5.20 -8.68 -0.70
C GLU A 19 6.16 -9.67 -0.02
N THR A 20 7.00 -9.18 0.89
CA THR A 20 7.90 -10.01 1.69
C THR A 20 7.12 -10.99 2.57
N ALA A 21 6.10 -10.51 3.27
CA ALA A 21 5.28 -11.35 4.14
C ALA A 21 4.50 -12.43 3.37
N PHE A 22 4.03 -12.14 2.16
CA PHE A 22 3.46 -13.15 1.26
C PHE A 22 4.51 -14.16 0.80
N ALA A 23 5.69 -13.71 0.38
CA ALA A 23 6.78 -14.59 -0.07
C ALA A 23 7.30 -15.52 1.04
N GLU A 24 7.34 -15.04 2.28
CA GLU A 24 7.73 -15.82 3.46
C GLU A 24 6.61 -16.74 3.98
N GLY A 25 5.38 -16.64 3.43
CA GLY A 25 4.22 -17.38 3.89
C GLY A 25 3.67 -16.90 5.25
N ALA A 26 4.09 -15.73 5.71
CA ALA A 26 3.55 -15.09 6.92
C ALA A 26 2.14 -14.53 6.68
N LEU A 27 1.82 -14.19 5.43
CA LEU A 27 0.48 -13.82 4.98
C LEU A 27 0.00 -14.76 3.86
N ASN A 28 -1.30 -15.03 3.84
CA ASN A 28 -1.95 -15.76 2.76
C ASN A 28 -2.57 -14.80 1.76
N HIS A 29 -2.41 -15.10 0.46
CA HIS A 29 -3.15 -14.41 -0.58
C HIS A 29 -4.65 -14.65 -0.41
N THR A 30 -5.41 -13.57 -0.47
CA THR A 30 -6.87 -13.60 -0.56
C THR A 30 -7.29 -12.72 -1.73
N PRO A 31 -8.41 -13.02 -2.42
CA PRO A 31 -8.89 -12.19 -3.52
C PRO A 31 -9.09 -10.72 -3.14
N VAL A 32 -9.41 -10.45 -1.86
CA VAL A 32 -9.62 -9.11 -1.33
C VAL A 32 -8.29 -8.38 -1.15
N LEU A 33 -7.29 -9.03 -0.53
CA LEU A 33 -5.96 -8.43 -0.35
C LEU A 33 -5.25 -8.20 -1.69
N ASP A 34 -5.39 -9.13 -2.64
CA ASP A 34 -4.81 -9.00 -3.97
C ASP A 34 -5.40 -7.81 -4.75
N ALA A 35 -6.73 -7.62 -4.67
CA ALA A 35 -7.39 -6.46 -5.28
C ALA A 35 -6.94 -5.14 -4.64
N MET A 36 -6.85 -5.08 -3.31
CA MET A 36 -6.36 -3.88 -2.61
C MET A 36 -4.90 -3.58 -2.94
N LEU A 37 -4.04 -4.61 -3.05
CA LEU A 37 -2.65 -4.44 -3.41
C LEU A 37 -2.51 -3.90 -4.85
N ALA A 38 -3.31 -4.41 -5.79
CA ALA A 38 -3.33 -3.91 -7.16
C ALA A 38 -3.75 -2.43 -7.22
N ASP A 39 -4.82 -2.04 -6.52
CA ASP A 39 -5.25 -0.64 -6.43
C ASP A 39 -4.18 0.26 -5.81
N LEU A 40 -3.46 -0.25 -4.79
CA LEU A 40 -2.35 0.47 -4.17
C LEU A 40 -1.20 0.69 -5.15
N MET A 41 -0.84 -0.33 -5.95
CA MET A 41 0.22 -0.21 -6.96
C MET A 41 -0.14 0.86 -8.00
N VAL A 42 -1.38 0.90 -8.48
CA VAL A 42 -1.88 1.94 -9.40
C VAL A 42 -1.82 3.32 -8.75
N ALA A 43 -2.23 3.44 -7.48
CA ALA A 43 -2.17 4.70 -6.75
C ALA A 43 -0.73 5.21 -6.54
N LEU A 44 0.27 4.32 -6.57
CA LEU A 44 1.69 4.65 -6.40
C LEU A 44 2.46 4.77 -7.72
N GLU A 45 1.80 4.48 -8.84
CA GLU A 45 2.38 4.60 -10.18
C GLU A 45 2.66 6.06 -10.51
N GLN A 46 3.86 6.32 -11.04
CA GLN A 46 4.32 7.65 -11.42
C GLN A 46 4.89 7.61 -12.81
N GLU A 47 4.47 8.54 -13.66
CA GLU A 47 5.25 8.89 -14.86
C GLU A 47 6.56 9.56 -14.43
N GLU A 48 7.63 9.25 -15.17
CA GLU A 48 8.98 9.72 -14.89
C GLU A 48 9.02 11.26 -14.84
N GLY A 49 9.46 11.83 -13.70
CA GLY A 49 9.53 13.27 -13.48
C GLY A 49 8.28 13.94 -12.86
N GLN A 50 7.16 13.23 -12.66
CA GLN A 50 6.04 13.75 -11.89
C GLN A 50 6.21 13.49 -10.38
N LYS A 51 5.64 14.35 -9.53
CA LYS A 51 5.40 14.06 -8.11
C LYS A 51 3.95 13.61 -7.93
N LEU A 52 3.72 12.56 -7.12
CA LEU A 52 2.36 12.12 -6.83
C LEU A 52 1.61 13.23 -6.14
N GLY A 53 0.47 13.60 -6.72
CA GLY A 53 -0.40 14.64 -6.18
C GLY A 53 -1.12 14.19 -4.89
N GLY A 54 -1.78 15.13 -4.23
CA GLY A 54 -2.51 14.87 -2.97
C GLY A 54 -3.56 13.75 -3.08
N LYS A 55 -4.20 13.58 -4.24
CA LYS A 55 -5.20 12.53 -4.48
C LYS A 55 -4.61 11.12 -4.40
N SER A 56 -3.45 10.89 -5.01
CA SER A 56 -2.78 9.59 -4.97
C SER A 56 -2.27 9.24 -3.58
N ALA A 57 -1.76 10.24 -2.85
CA ALA A 57 -1.40 10.08 -1.44
C ALA A 57 -2.62 9.75 -0.57
N GLU A 58 -3.76 10.39 -0.82
CA GLU A 58 -5.00 10.10 -0.10
C GLU A 58 -5.54 8.70 -0.41
N ALA A 59 -5.54 8.29 -1.67
CA ALA A 59 -5.91 6.93 -2.08
C ALA A 59 -5.04 5.86 -1.40
N ALA A 60 -3.71 6.05 -1.41
CA ALA A 60 -2.78 5.14 -0.75
C ALA A 60 -3.08 5.00 0.75
N ARG A 61 -3.43 6.09 1.45
CA ARG A 61 -3.81 6.04 2.87
C ARG A 61 -5.08 5.23 3.10
N PHE A 62 -6.10 5.44 2.27
CA PHE A 62 -7.37 4.73 2.41
C PHE A 62 -7.19 3.23 2.17
N ILE A 63 -6.45 2.85 1.14
CA ILE A 63 -6.20 1.45 0.79
C ILE A 63 -5.40 0.76 1.89
N LEU A 64 -4.29 1.36 2.36
CA LEU A 64 -3.51 0.79 3.47
C LEU A 64 -4.32 0.60 4.75
N ARG A 65 -5.23 1.54 5.04
CA ARG A 65 -6.13 1.42 6.19
C ARG A 65 -7.15 0.30 6.00
N ALA A 66 -7.62 0.06 4.78
CA ALA A 66 -8.51 -1.06 4.47
C ALA A 66 -7.77 -2.40 4.61
N MET A 67 -6.55 -2.51 4.08
CA MET A 67 -5.72 -3.72 4.21
C MET A 67 -5.40 -4.05 5.66
N SER A 68 -5.04 -3.06 6.48
CA SER A 68 -4.81 -3.29 7.92
C SER A 68 -6.05 -3.89 8.60
N ARG A 69 -7.26 -3.42 8.26
CA ARG A 69 -8.50 -3.97 8.82
C ARG A 69 -8.79 -5.37 8.31
N GLU A 70 -8.52 -5.64 7.04
CA GLU A 70 -8.71 -6.97 6.47
C GLU A 70 -7.78 -7.98 7.14
N LEU A 71 -6.51 -7.61 7.37
CA LEU A 71 -5.53 -8.43 8.07
C LEU A 71 -5.89 -8.67 9.54
N ASP A 72 -6.46 -7.68 10.23
CA ASP A 72 -6.95 -7.84 11.61
C ASP A 72 -8.17 -8.76 11.72
N ASN A 73 -8.91 -8.98 10.62
CA ASN A 73 -10.14 -9.79 10.58
C ASN A 73 -9.91 -11.23 10.08
N ALA A 74 -8.73 -11.55 9.57
CA ALA A 74 -8.37 -12.86 9.00
C ALA A 74 -7.80 -13.82 10.07
#